data_AF-A0A5C5X0R9-F1
#
_entry.id   AF-A0A5C5X0R9-F1
#
_cell.length_a   1.000
_cell.length_b   1.000
_cell.length_c   1.000
_cell.angle_alpha   90.00
_cell.angle_beta   90.00
_cell.angle_gamma   90.00
#
_symmetry.space_group_name_H-M   'P 1'
#
loop_
_entity.id
_entity.type
_entity.pdbx_description
1 polymer ?
#
loop_
_entity_poly.entity_id
_entity_poly.type
_entity_poly.pdbx_seq_one_letter_code
_entity_poly.pdbx_strand_id
1 'polypeptide(L)'
;MTIVLKFGTDQVDELGERIRGRLEPSKGERPGRPSDPSWTVQRKLSMSDETLRTLELIADSISTDSRRVSPMQVAAMLVEDATQRLRSDVNQRG
;
A
#
# COMPACT_ATOMS: atom_id res chain seq x y z
N MET A 1 4.97 -6.53 -19.89
CA MET A 1 3.81 -5.65 -20.08
C MET A 1 3.72 -4.75 -18.86
N THR A 2 4.20 -3.51 -18.97
CA THR A 2 4.25 -2.56 -17.85
C THR A 2 2.94 -1.81 -17.81
N ILE A 3 2.15 -2.01 -16.76
CA ILE A 3 0.95 -1.21 -16.52
C ILE A 3 1.43 0.12 -15.94
N VAL A 4 1.38 1.19 -16.72
CA VAL A 4 1.68 2.54 -16.25
C VAL A 4 0.40 3.09 -15.60
N LEU A 5 0.37 3.08 -14.26
CA LEU A 5 -0.67 3.75 -13.50
C LEU A 5 -0.27 5.22 -13.35
N LYS A 6 -0.96 6.13 -14.04
CA LYS A 6 -0.81 7.58 -13.85
C LYS A 6 -1.69 8.00 -12.69
N PHE A 7 -1.08 8.39 -11.57
CA PHE A 7 -1.80 8.92 -10.43
C PHE A 7 -1.80 10.46 -10.44
N GLY A 8 -2.99 11.05 -10.37
CA GLY A 8 -3.15 12.49 -10.08
C GLY A 8 -3.13 12.75 -8.57
N THR A 9 -2.87 13.98 -8.14
CA THR A 9 -2.87 14.36 -6.71
C THR A 9 -4.17 13.96 -6.01
N ASP A 10 -5.31 14.20 -6.66
CA ASP A 10 -6.64 13.82 -6.14
C ASP A 10 -6.78 12.31 -5.88
N GLN A 11 -6.13 11.47 -6.70
CA GLN A 11 -6.18 10.01 -6.52
C GLN A 11 -5.34 9.54 -5.34
N VAL A 12 -4.24 10.26 -5.04
CA VAL A 12 -3.40 9.98 -3.88
C VAL A 12 -4.14 10.35 -2.59
N ASP A 13 -4.85 11.48 -2.59
CA ASP A 13 -5.67 11.91 -1.46
C ASP A 13 -6.84 10.96 -1.21
N GLU A 14 -7.57 10.57 -2.25
CA GLU A 14 -8.65 9.59 -2.15
C GLU A 14 -8.15 8.24 -1.60
N LEU A 15 -6.98 7.79 -2.05
CA LEU A 15 -6.35 6.58 -1.53
C LEU A 15 -6.01 6.72 -0.04
N GLY A 16 -5.51 7.88 0.38
CA GLY A 16 -5.27 8.21 1.77
C GLY A 16 -6.52 8.06 2.63
N GLU A 17 -7.65 8.63 2.19
CA GLU A 17 -8.92 8.52 2.91
C GLU A 17 -9.48 7.09 2.93
N ARG A 18 -9.34 6.34 1.83
CA ARG A 18 -9.76 4.93 1.80
C ARG A 18 -8.93 4.07 2.75
N ILE A 19 -7.62 4.28 2.80
CA ILE A 19 -6.75 3.63 3.79
C ILE A 19 -7.21 4.00 5.20
N ARG A 20 -7.62 5.25 5.40
CA ARG A 20 -8.07 5.73 6.70
C ARG A 20 -9.33 5.06 7.20
N GLY A 21 -10.33 4.96 6.34
CA GLY A 21 -11.61 4.33 6.66
C GLY A 21 -11.53 2.82 6.80
N ARG A 22 -10.54 2.17 6.17
CA ARG A 22 -10.49 0.72 6.07
C ARG A 22 -9.53 0.04 7.04
N LEU A 23 -8.35 0.61 7.23
CA LEU A 23 -7.30 -0.01 8.04
C LEU A 23 -7.29 0.61 9.43
N GLU A 24 -7.19 -0.22 10.48
CA GLU A 24 -7.04 0.29 11.83
C GLU A 24 -5.60 0.83 12.01
N PRO A 25 -5.42 2.06 12.54
CA PRO A 25 -4.10 2.57 12.88
C PRO A 25 -3.42 1.66 13.88
N SER A 26 -2.12 1.41 13.68
CA SER A 26 -1.32 0.81 14.76
C SER A 26 -1.29 1.79 15.94
N LYS A 27 -1.61 1.32 17.14
CA LYS A 27 -1.65 2.15 18.36
C LYS A 27 -0.28 2.62 18.86
N GLY A 28 0.79 2.46 18.06
CA GLY A 28 2.17 2.69 18.50
C GLY A 28 2.68 1.65 19.51
N GLU A 29 1.76 0.94 20.16
CA GLU A 29 2.00 -0.30 20.88
C GLU A 29 2.47 -1.35 19.86
N ARG A 30 3.78 -1.59 19.85
CA ARG A 30 4.33 -2.82 19.29
C ARG A 30 4.40 -3.84 20.44
N PRO A 31 3.34 -4.59 20.80
CA PRO A 31 3.53 -5.87 21.47
C PRO A 31 3.99 -6.88 20.40
N GLY A 32 5.07 -6.58 19.70
CA GLY A 32 5.69 -7.43 18.71
C GLY A 32 6.94 -8.05 19.31
N ARG A 33 7.11 -9.37 19.14
CA ARG A 33 8.31 -10.14 19.48
C ARG A 33 9.58 -9.30 19.31
N PRO A 34 10.52 -9.29 20.29
CA PRO A 34 11.79 -8.59 20.16
C PRO A 34 12.38 -8.84 18.77
N SER A 35 12.42 -7.80 17.94
CA SER A 35 13.06 -7.85 16.64
C SER A 35 14.54 -7.63 16.88
N ASP A 36 15.32 -8.68 16.69
CA ASP A 36 16.77 -8.60 16.75
C ASP A 36 17.25 -7.58 15.69
N PRO A 37 18.03 -6.56 16.07
CA PRO A 37 18.50 -5.53 15.15
C PRO A 37 19.43 -6.08 14.05
N SER A 38 19.95 -7.30 14.20
CA SER A 38 20.73 -8.00 13.17
C SER A 38 19.89 -8.65 12.08
N TRP A 39 18.56 -8.71 12.22
CA TRP A 39 17.70 -9.34 11.23
C TRP A 39 17.57 -8.51 9.95
N THR A 40 17.97 -9.10 8.82
CA THR A 40 17.73 -8.53 7.50
C THR A 40 16.23 -8.55 7.21
N VAL A 41 15.65 -7.38 6.95
CA VAL A 41 14.24 -7.25 6.60
C VAL A 41 14.02 -7.87 5.21
N GLN A 42 13.42 -9.06 5.18
CA GLN A 42 12.98 -9.69 3.94
C GLN A 42 11.51 -9.35 3.68
N ARG A 43 11.23 -8.68 2.56
CA ARG A 43 9.87 -8.45 2.10
C ARG A 43 9.31 -9.77 1.54
N LYS A 44 8.13 -10.17 2.00
CA LYS A 44 7.45 -11.40 1.55
C LYS A 44 6.86 -11.29 0.14
N LEU A 45 6.61 -10.05 -0.30
CA LEU A 45 6.14 -9.76 -1.65
C LEU A 45 7.31 -9.28 -2.49
N SER A 46 7.66 -10.05 -3.51
CA SER A 46 8.67 -9.66 -4.50
C SER A 46 8.12 -8.56 -5.39
N MET A 47 8.89 -7.50 -5.57
CA MET A 47 8.61 -6.37 -6.46
C MET A 47 9.92 -5.74 -6.91
N SER A 48 9.89 -4.94 -7.97
CA SER A 48 11.07 -4.17 -8.36
C SER A 48 11.37 -3.07 -7.34
N ASP A 49 12.64 -2.67 -7.24
CA ASP A 49 13.06 -1.56 -6.37
C ASP A 49 12.33 -0.25 -6.69
N GLU A 50 12.05 -0.02 -7.98
CA GLU A 50 11.26 1.11 -8.45
C GLU A 50 9.82 1.10 -7.93
N THR A 51 9.18 -0.08 -7.93
CA THR A 51 7.82 -0.24 -7.38
C THR A 51 7.82 0.05 -5.89
N LEU A 52 8.78 -0.52 -5.16
CA LEU A 52 8.92 -0.29 -3.74
C LEU A 52 9.12 1.19 -3.42
N ARG A 53 10.03 1.87 -4.13
CA ARG A 53 10.29 3.29 -3.94
C ARG A 53 9.05 4.14 -4.20
N THR A 54 8.27 3.78 -5.21
CA THR A 54 7.01 4.44 -5.53
C THR A 54 6.00 4.27 -4.39
N LEU A 55 5.87 3.06 -3.84
CA LEU A 55 5.01 2.80 -2.68
C LEU A 55 5.44 3.57 -1.44
N GLU A 56 6.76 3.72 -1.23
CA GLU A 56 7.32 4.52 -0.14
C GLU A 56 6.98 6.01 -0.28
N LEU A 57 7.10 6.57 -1.49
CA LEU A 57 6.73 7.96 -1.76
C LEU A 57 5.22 8.21 -1.54
N ILE A 58 4.36 7.32 -2.04
CA ILE A 58 2.91 7.43 -1.85
C ILE A 58 2.57 7.31 -0.35
N ALA A 59 3.17 6.34 0.34
CA ALA A 59 2.91 6.14 1.76
C ALA A 59 3.33 7.36 2.60
N ASP A 60 4.44 8.01 2.26
CA ASP A 60 4.90 9.21 2.95
C ASP A 60 3.99 10.41 2.64
N SER A 61 3.55 10.59 1.39
CA SER A 61 2.68 11.70 1.00
C SER A 61 1.30 11.68 1.66
N ILE A 62 0.75 10.49 1.94
CA ILE A 62 -0.56 10.33 2.60
C ILE A 62 -0.46 10.18 4.12
N SER A 63 0.76 10.00 4.64
CA SER A 63 1.03 9.95 6.08
C SER A 63 0.86 11.34 6.68
N THR A 64 0.46 11.37 7.94
CA THR A 64 0.33 12.60 8.74
C THR A 64 0.95 12.37 10.12
N ASP A 65 1.13 13.44 10.89
CA ASP A 65 1.66 13.36 12.25
C ASP A 65 0.80 12.47 13.17
N SER A 66 -0.51 12.46 12.96
CA SER A 66 -1.44 11.63 13.73
C SER A 66 -1.53 10.20 13.23
N ARG A 67 -1.11 9.92 12.00
CA ARG A 67 -1.27 8.61 11.37
C ARG A 67 -0.21 8.32 10.32
N ARG A 68 0.62 7.33 10.60
CA ARG A 68 1.56 6.75 9.62
C ARG A 68 0.88 5.68 8.78
N VAL A 69 1.13 5.73 7.47
CA VAL A 69 0.79 4.68 6.52
C VAL A 69 2.08 4.01 6.07
N SER A 70 2.12 2.67 6.10
CA SER A 70 3.25 1.89 5.60
C SER A 70 3.14 1.62 4.10
N PRO A 71 4.26 1.44 3.38
CA PRO A 71 4.25 1.09 1.95
C PRO A 71 3.44 -0.18 1.64
N MET A 72 3.40 -1.13 2.58
CA MET A 72 2.63 -2.37 2.41
C MET A 72 1.13 -2.18 2.54
N GLN A 73 0.67 -1.18 3.30
CA GLN A 73 -0.76 -0.83 3.36
C GLN A 73 -1.23 -0.20 2.03
N VAL A 74 -0.38 0.63 1.41
CA VAL A 74 -0.62 1.13 0.06
C VAL A 74 -0.68 -0.02 -0.94
N ALA A 75 0.29 -0.94 -0.89
CA ALA A 75 0.33 -2.10 -1.77
C ALA A 75 -0.94 -2.97 -1.65
N ALA A 76 -1.41 -3.23 -0.42
CA ALA A 76 -2.62 -4.02 -0.18
C ALA A 76 -3.84 -3.39 -0.88
N MET A 77 -4.03 -2.07 -0.75
CA MET A 77 -5.13 -1.36 -1.41
C MET A 77 -5.05 -1.43 -2.94
N LEU A 78 -3.85 -1.24 -3.50
CA LEU A 78 -3.64 -1.31 -4.95
C LEU A 78 -3.91 -2.71 -5.51
N VAL A 79 -3.50 -3.75 -4.80
CA VAL A 79 -3.78 -5.15 -5.18
C VAL A 79 -5.29 -5.39 -5.20
N GLU A 80 -6.01 -4.87 -4.22
CA GLU A 80 -7.46 -5.02 -4.18
C GLU A 80 -8.17 -4.26 -5.29
N ASP A 81 -7.78 -3.02 -5.56
CA ASP A 81 -8.33 -2.23 -6.67
C ASP A 81 -8.11 -2.92 -8.01
N ALA A 82 -6.90 -3.41 -8.24
CA ALA A 82 -6.56 -4.15 -9.46
C ALA A 82 -7.39 -5.44 -9.57
N THR A 83 -7.56 -6.17 -8.46
CA THR A 83 -8.36 -7.40 -8.42
C THR A 83 -9.84 -7.12 -8.72
N GLN A 84 -10.39 -6.03 -8.18
CA GLN A 84 -11.78 -5.64 -8.43
C GLN A 84 -12.00 -5.26 -9.90
N ARG A 85 -11.08 -4.51 -10.51
CA ARG A 85 -11.14 -4.17 -11.95
C ARG A 85 -11.10 -5.42 -12.82
N LEU A 86 -10.13 -6.31 -12.57
CA LEU A 86 -10.01 -7.57 -13.30
C LEU A 86 -11.25 -8.46 -13.15
N ARG A 87 -11.85 -8.53 -11.96
CA ARG A 87 -13.09 -9.29 -11.72
C ARG A 87 -14.23 -8.77 -12.58
N SER A 88 -14.39 -7.45 -12.68
CA SER A 88 -15.41 -6.83 -13.53
C SER A 88 -15.22 -7.17 -15.00
N ASP A 89 -13.97 -7.19 -15.48
CA ASP A 89 -13.65 -7.53 -16.88
C ASP A 89 -13.88 -9.02 -17.17
N VAL A 90 -13.53 -9.91 -16.24
CA VAL A 90 -13.78 -11.36 -16.37
C VAL A 90 -15.29 -11.64 -16.41
N ASN A 91 -16.07 -11.01 -15.54
CA ASN A 91 -17.52 -11.19 -15.49
C ASN A 91 -18.26 -10.64 -16.71
N GLN A 92 -17.66 -9.70 -17.47
CA GLN A 92 -18.21 -9.18 -18.72
C GLN A 92 -17.87 -10.06 -19.93
N ARG A 93 -16.94 -11.01 -19.79
CA ARG A 93 -16.49 -11.92 -20.85
C ARG A 93 -17.12 -13.31 -20.77
N GLY A 94 -17.80 -13.64 -19.67
CA GLY A 94 -18.57 -14.87 -19.48
C GLY A 94 -20.05 -14.61 -19.59
#